data_AF-A0A7C7CKY8-F1
#
_entry.id   AF-A0A7C7CKY8-F1
#
_cell.length_a   1.000
_cell.length_b   1.000
_cell.length_c   1.000
_cell.angle_alpha   90.00
_cell.angle_beta   90.00
_cell.angle_gamma   90.00
#
_symmetry.space_group_name_H-M   'P 1'
#
loop_
_entity.id
_entity.type
_entity.pdbx_description
1 polymer ?
#
loop_
_entity_poly.entity_id
_entity_poly.type
_entity_poly.pdbx_seq_one_letter_code
_entity_poly.pdbx_strand_id
1 'polypeptide(L)'
;MNKIIITLIFSTFLLADFSANVQVSANAGSYNKMPDIAVDGNGTVHVVWINNDNNKNVFYAKSTDHGGTFSTPVQINMHNGYVSDIMYSGPKIAVFGGLIHVIWADQRNGYDETNIFYSQSTDGGDTWTEEVPIGDVSAFNLYPEIITSELGEIHVIYYSYNRRFLNFEYIFHIASSDSGQTFSDDEIVNNYTEAIPCECCPAEILILNDGTKMVGFR
;
A
#
# COMPACT_ATOMS: atom_id res chain seq x y z
N MET A 1 68.86 -13.30 5.94
CA MET A 1 67.91 -12.99 4.86
C MET A 1 66.62 -12.53 5.55
N ASN A 2 66.45 -11.22 5.75
CA ASN A 2 65.33 -10.67 6.51
C ASN A 2 64.08 -10.64 5.63
N LYS A 3 63.07 -11.43 5.98
CA LYS A 3 61.74 -11.37 5.34
C LYS A 3 60.99 -10.19 5.92
N ILE A 4 60.72 -9.18 5.09
CA ILE A 4 59.80 -8.10 5.42
C ILE A 4 58.38 -8.65 5.27
N ILE A 5 57.61 -8.64 6.35
CA ILE A 5 56.17 -8.94 6.35
C ILE A 5 55.45 -7.59 6.21
N ILE A 6 54.74 -7.40 5.10
CA ILE A 6 53.87 -6.24 4.90
C ILE A 6 52.47 -6.66 5.33
N THR A 7 52.01 -6.15 6.47
CA THR A 7 50.63 -6.32 6.92
C THR A 7 49.80 -5.20 6.33
N LEU A 8 48.95 -5.52 5.35
CA LEU A 8 47.95 -4.58 4.82
C LEU A 8 46.73 -4.59 5.75
N ILE A 9 46.53 -3.48 6.47
CA ILE A 9 45.31 -3.25 7.24
C ILE A 9 44.28 -2.67 6.26
N PHE A 10 43.31 -3.48 5.86
CA PHE A 10 42.10 -2.96 5.22
C PHE A 10 41.25 -2.27 6.31
N SER A 11 41.31 -0.94 6.39
CA SER A 11 40.27 -0.20 7.10
C SER A 11 39.00 -0.29 6.25
N THR A 12 38.05 -1.13 6.64
CA THR A 12 36.69 -1.02 6.13
C THR A 12 36.17 0.35 6.56
N PHE A 13 36.17 1.31 5.65
CA PHE A 13 35.35 2.50 5.81
C PHE A 13 33.93 2.00 6.03
N LEU A 14 33.31 2.39 7.14
CA LEU A 14 31.86 2.33 7.29
C LEU A 14 31.28 3.06 6.08
N LEU A 15 30.83 2.29 5.09
CA LEU A 15 30.05 2.80 3.98
C LEU A 15 28.80 3.43 4.59
N ALA A 16 28.45 4.63 4.15
CA ALA A 16 27.24 5.30 4.62
C ALA A 16 26.04 4.35 4.49
N ASP A 17 25.22 4.25 5.55
CA ASP A 17 24.02 3.40 5.58
C ASP A 17 22.95 3.83 4.54
N PHE A 18 23.11 5.01 3.93
CA PHE A 18 22.21 5.58 2.93
C PHE A 18 22.95 6.03 1.67
N SER A 19 22.36 5.73 0.50
CA SER A 19 22.77 6.29 -0.79
C SER A 19 22.29 7.73 -0.98
N ALA A 20 22.62 8.33 -2.12
CA ALA A 20 21.99 9.59 -2.54
C ALA A 20 20.47 9.41 -2.74
N ASN A 21 19.73 10.51 -2.56
CA ASN A 21 18.29 10.54 -2.81
C ASN A 21 17.99 10.30 -4.29
N VAL A 22 17.02 9.43 -4.57
CA VAL A 22 16.50 9.16 -5.91
C VAL A 22 15.07 9.69 -6.00
N GLN A 23 14.77 10.46 -7.04
CA GLN A 23 13.43 10.97 -7.28
C GLN A 23 12.59 9.90 -8.00
N VAL A 24 11.66 9.28 -7.27
CA VAL A 24 10.75 8.25 -7.81
C VAL A 24 9.73 8.83 -8.79
N SER A 25 9.12 9.97 -8.44
CA SER A 25 8.04 10.60 -9.21
C SER A 25 8.55 11.46 -10.38
N ALA A 26 9.71 11.14 -10.94
CA ALA A 26 10.29 11.90 -12.05
C ALA A 26 9.28 11.99 -13.21
N ASN A 27 8.95 13.22 -13.63
CA ASN A 27 7.94 13.53 -14.66
C ASN A 27 6.47 13.24 -14.29
N ALA A 28 6.17 12.85 -13.05
CA ALA A 28 4.79 12.69 -12.56
C ALA A 28 4.26 13.96 -11.89
N GLY A 29 4.77 15.15 -12.23
CA GLY A 29 4.32 16.41 -11.66
C GLY A 29 4.83 16.68 -10.24
N SER A 30 4.27 17.71 -9.60
CA SER A 30 4.77 18.33 -8.36
C SER A 30 3.92 18.06 -7.11
N TYR A 31 2.64 17.70 -7.27
CA TYR A 31 1.72 17.49 -6.14
C TYR A 31 1.58 16.00 -5.79
N ASN A 32 2.70 15.38 -5.40
CA ASN A 32 2.74 13.97 -4.99
C ASN A 32 2.53 13.83 -3.47
N LYS A 33 1.69 12.89 -3.04
CA LYS A 33 1.31 12.69 -1.64
C LYS A 33 1.21 11.19 -1.30
N MET A 34 1.38 10.89 -0.01
CA MET A 34 1.06 9.59 0.60
C MET A 34 1.65 8.39 -0.16
N PRO A 35 2.99 8.32 -0.29
CA PRO A 35 3.61 7.18 -0.93
C PRO A 35 3.50 5.94 -0.04
N ASP A 36 3.42 4.77 -0.68
CA ASP A 36 3.62 3.48 -0.04
C ASP A 36 4.58 2.63 -0.88
N ILE A 37 5.28 1.69 -0.24
CA ILE A 37 6.40 0.97 -0.84
C ILE A 37 6.39 -0.51 -0.45
N ALA A 38 6.63 -1.38 -1.44
CA ALA A 38 6.83 -2.80 -1.24
C ALA A 38 8.05 -3.31 -2.02
N VAL A 39 8.64 -4.41 -1.58
CA VAL A 39 9.78 -5.05 -2.25
C VAL A 39 9.45 -6.52 -2.51
N ASP A 40 9.61 -6.96 -3.76
CA ASP A 40 9.35 -8.35 -4.13
C ASP A 40 10.55 -9.27 -3.81
N GLY A 41 10.36 -10.59 -3.96
CA GLY A 41 11.41 -11.58 -3.73
C GLY A 41 12.62 -11.49 -4.68
N ASN A 42 12.53 -10.71 -5.76
CA ASN A 42 13.65 -10.45 -6.68
C ASN A 42 14.40 -9.15 -6.31
N GLY A 43 13.96 -8.43 -5.28
CA GLY A 43 14.50 -7.13 -4.90
C GLY A 43 14.02 -5.99 -5.81
N THR A 44 12.94 -6.20 -6.57
CA THR A 44 12.25 -5.11 -7.28
C THR A 44 11.54 -4.25 -6.24
N VAL A 45 11.74 -2.95 -6.31
CA VAL A 45 11.07 -1.98 -5.44
C VAL A 45 9.84 -1.44 -6.18
N HIS A 46 8.70 -1.44 -5.50
CA HIS A 46 7.41 -1.01 -6.02
C HIS A 46 6.94 0.17 -5.18
N VAL A 47 6.62 1.30 -5.82
CA VAL A 47 6.15 2.50 -5.11
C VAL A 47 4.85 2.97 -5.72
N VAL A 48 3.87 3.24 -4.87
CA VAL A 48 2.61 3.88 -5.25
C VAL A 48 2.45 5.20 -4.51
N TRP A 49 1.73 6.15 -5.10
CA TRP A 49 1.43 7.44 -4.46
C TRP A 49 0.21 8.09 -5.11
N ILE A 50 -0.31 9.13 -4.48
CA ILE A 50 -1.31 10.01 -5.10
C ILE A 50 -0.59 11.14 -5.83
N ASN A 51 -0.95 11.39 -7.08
CA ASN A 51 -0.63 12.65 -7.75
C ASN A 51 -1.89 13.52 -7.90
N ASN A 52 -1.76 14.82 -7.60
CA ASN A 52 -2.84 15.81 -7.65
C ASN A 52 -2.63 16.93 -8.69
N ASP A 53 -1.66 16.83 -9.61
CA ASP A 53 -1.41 17.91 -10.59
C ASP A 53 -2.55 18.04 -11.62
N ASN A 54 -3.10 16.92 -12.08
CA ASN A 54 -4.17 16.87 -13.09
C ASN A 54 -5.26 15.87 -12.69
N ASN A 55 -6.00 16.24 -11.63
CA ASN A 55 -6.91 15.38 -10.86
C ASN A 55 -6.17 14.44 -9.90
N LYS A 56 -6.89 13.98 -8.87
CA LYS A 56 -6.40 13.05 -7.85
C LYS A 56 -6.40 11.62 -8.39
N ASN A 57 -5.23 11.06 -8.62
CA ASN A 57 -5.05 9.72 -9.21
C ASN A 57 -3.94 8.94 -8.50
N VAL A 58 -3.99 7.62 -8.58
CA VAL A 58 -2.94 6.73 -8.08
C VAL A 58 -1.91 6.50 -9.18
N PHE A 59 -0.66 6.72 -8.84
CA PHE A 59 0.49 6.48 -9.70
C PHE A 59 1.38 5.40 -9.13
N TYR A 60 2.13 4.74 -10.02
CA TYR A 60 3.04 3.66 -9.72
C TYR A 60 4.36 3.83 -10.47
N ALA A 61 5.46 3.46 -9.82
CA ALA A 61 6.76 3.24 -10.47
C ALA A 61 7.51 2.09 -9.79
N LYS A 62 8.42 1.47 -10.54
CA LYS A 62 9.25 0.37 -10.05
C LYS A 62 10.73 0.61 -10.27
N SER A 63 11.56 -0.03 -9.45
CA SER A 63 13.00 -0.10 -9.63
C SER A 63 13.45 -1.56 -9.64
N THR A 64 14.17 -1.95 -10.67
CA THR A 64 14.76 -3.30 -10.82
C THR A 64 16.26 -3.33 -10.46
N ASP A 65 16.80 -2.20 -10.00
CA ASP A 65 18.20 -2.01 -9.60
C ASP A 65 18.30 -1.57 -8.12
N HIS A 66 17.41 -2.12 -7.29
CA HIS A 66 17.37 -1.95 -5.84
C HIS A 66 17.28 -0.48 -5.38
N GLY A 67 16.47 0.31 -6.08
CA GLY A 67 16.22 1.72 -5.78
C GLY A 67 17.19 2.69 -6.45
N GLY A 68 18.10 2.20 -7.31
CA GLY A 68 19.06 3.05 -8.03
C GLY A 68 18.38 3.97 -9.06
N THR A 69 17.45 3.43 -9.83
CA THR A 69 16.63 4.14 -10.83
C THR A 69 15.20 3.61 -10.82
N PHE A 70 14.23 4.49 -11.15
CA PHE A 70 12.82 4.13 -11.24
C PHE A 70 12.31 4.29 -12.67
N SER A 71 11.34 3.44 -13.03
CA SER A 71 10.61 3.52 -14.28
C SER A 71 9.88 4.87 -14.41
N THR A 72 9.51 5.23 -15.64
CA THR A 72 8.54 6.32 -15.82
C THR A 72 7.26 6.00 -15.06
N PRO A 73 6.74 6.93 -14.24
CA PRO A 73 5.50 6.71 -13.52
C PRO A 73 4.32 6.46 -14.45
N VAL A 74 3.46 5.52 -14.06
CA VAL A 74 2.21 5.20 -14.75
C VAL A 74 1.03 5.45 -13.83
N GLN A 75 -0.06 5.98 -14.37
CA GLN A 75 -1.33 6.05 -13.65
C GLN A 75 -1.98 4.67 -13.67
N ILE A 76 -2.50 4.20 -12.53
CA ILE A 76 -3.03 2.82 -12.41
C ILE A 76 -4.56 2.77 -12.32
N ASN A 77 -5.21 3.82 -11.81
CA ASN A 77 -6.67 3.90 -11.76
C ASN A 77 -7.23 4.39 -13.11
N MET A 78 -8.37 3.84 -13.54
CA MET A 78 -9.03 4.24 -14.79
C MET A 78 -10.02 5.39 -14.60
N HIS A 79 -10.62 5.53 -13.42
CA HIS A 79 -11.57 6.61 -13.12
C HIS A 79 -10.85 7.81 -12.51
N ASN A 80 -10.74 8.88 -13.30
CA ASN A 80 -9.90 10.02 -12.97
C ASN A 80 -10.52 10.97 -11.94
N GLY A 81 -9.73 11.36 -10.94
CA GLY A 81 -10.06 12.48 -10.05
C GLY A 81 -10.92 12.16 -8.83
N TYR A 82 -11.22 10.89 -8.62
CA TYR A 82 -12.06 10.44 -7.52
C TYR A 82 -11.27 9.88 -6.33
N VAL A 83 -9.96 9.67 -6.49
CA VAL A 83 -9.11 9.18 -5.39
C VAL A 83 -9.21 10.14 -4.19
N SER A 84 -9.46 9.59 -3.02
CA SER A 84 -9.48 10.34 -1.76
C SER A 84 -8.05 10.71 -1.38
N ASP A 85 -7.82 11.99 -1.08
CA ASP A 85 -6.56 12.48 -0.51
C ASP A 85 -6.73 12.92 0.95
N ILE A 86 -7.68 12.28 1.65
CA ILE A 86 -7.82 12.38 3.11
C ILE A 86 -6.51 11.91 3.74
N MET A 87 -5.97 12.73 4.64
CA MET A 87 -4.68 12.49 5.30
C MET A 87 -4.63 11.08 5.87
N TYR A 88 -3.52 10.36 5.65
CA TYR A 88 -3.29 8.97 6.09
C TYR A 88 -4.13 7.88 5.40
N SER A 89 -5.04 8.23 4.48
CA SER A 89 -5.85 7.26 3.71
C SER A 89 -5.36 7.10 2.26
N GLY A 90 -4.03 7.14 2.07
CA GLY A 90 -3.39 6.99 0.76
C GLY A 90 -3.48 5.57 0.20
N PRO A 91 -3.00 5.36 -1.05
CA PRO A 91 -2.91 4.04 -1.64
C PRO A 91 -1.94 3.17 -0.87
N LYS A 92 -2.20 1.86 -0.87
CA LYS A 92 -1.37 0.83 -0.23
C LYS A 92 -0.99 -0.25 -1.21
N ILE A 93 0.21 -0.82 -1.06
CA ILE A 93 0.74 -1.82 -1.97
C ILE A 93 1.25 -3.06 -1.24
N ALA A 94 0.91 -4.23 -1.76
CA ALA A 94 1.51 -5.50 -1.37
C ALA A 94 1.93 -6.30 -2.60
N VAL A 95 2.95 -7.14 -2.46
CA VAL A 95 3.49 -7.95 -3.56
C VAL A 95 3.70 -9.38 -3.12
N PHE A 96 3.32 -10.34 -3.96
CA PHE A 96 3.58 -11.76 -3.71
C PHE A 96 3.59 -12.54 -5.03
N GLY A 97 4.56 -13.44 -5.21
CA GLY A 97 4.59 -14.35 -6.37
C GLY A 97 4.62 -13.65 -7.74
N GLY A 98 5.12 -12.41 -7.82
CA GLY A 98 5.12 -11.58 -9.03
C GLY A 98 3.82 -10.80 -9.28
N LEU A 99 2.80 -11.00 -8.44
CA LEU A 99 1.60 -10.18 -8.42
C LEU A 99 1.84 -8.91 -7.61
N ILE A 100 1.23 -7.81 -8.07
CA ILE A 100 1.24 -6.53 -7.39
C ILE A 100 -0.20 -6.17 -7.08
N HIS A 101 -0.50 -5.92 -5.81
CA HIS A 101 -1.83 -5.62 -5.30
C HIS A 101 -1.83 -4.17 -4.81
N VAL A 102 -2.75 -3.35 -5.32
CA VAL A 102 -2.88 -1.96 -4.88
C VAL A 102 -4.32 -1.67 -4.49
N ILE A 103 -4.48 -1.05 -3.32
CA ILE A 103 -5.77 -0.58 -2.84
C ILE A 103 -5.74 0.92 -2.55
N TRP A 104 -6.87 1.59 -2.68
CA TRP A 104 -7.00 3.01 -2.38
C TRP A 104 -8.44 3.37 -2.02
N ALA A 105 -8.61 4.48 -1.28
CA ALA A 105 -9.92 5.07 -1.04
C ALA A 105 -10.35 5.95 -2.24
N ASP A 106 -11.60 5.82 -2.67
CA ASP A 106 -12.15 6.49 -3.85
C ASP A 106 -13.57 7.00 -3.59
N GLN A 107 -13.88 8.19 -4.09
CA GLN A 107 -15.10 8.95 -3.83
C GLN A 107 -16.00 9.05 -5.06
N ARG A 108 -15.84 8.17 -6.06
CA ARG A 108 -16.59 8.21 -7.33
C ARG A 108 -18.11 8.13 -7.17
N ASN A 109 -18.58 7.53 -6.09
CA ASN A 109 -20.00 7.36 -5.79
C ASN A 109 -20.55 8.47 -4.87
N GLY A 110 -19.71 9.39 -4.40
CA GLY A 110 -20.10 10.42 -3.44
C GLY A 110 -19.05 10.57 -2.34
N TYR A 111 -18.97 11.78 -1.76
CA TYR A 111 -18.03 12.05 -0.67
C TYR A 111 -18.37 11.25 0.60
N ASP A 112 -19.65 11.02 0.86
CA ASP A 112 -20.21 10.20 1.94
C ASP A 112 -20.29 8.69 1.57
N GLU A 113 -19.87 8.33 0.37
CA GLU A 113 -19.83 6.95 -0.14
C GLU A 113 -18.40 6.54 -0.54
N THR A 114 -17.40 7.13 0.12
CA THR A 114 -15.99 6.75 -0.10
C THR A 114 -15.84 5.26 0.16
N ASN A 115 -15.23 4.52 -0.77
CA ASN A 115 -15.01 3.08 -0.62
C ASN A 115 -13.57 2.70 -0.99
N ILE A 116 -13.14 1.50 -0.55
CA ILE A 116 -11.84 0.94 -0.89
C ILE A 116 -11.96 0.20 -2.22
N PHE A 117 -11.11 0.56 -3.17
CA PHE A 117 -10.99 -0.07 -4.47
C PHE A 117 -9.68 -0.84 -4.57
N TYR A 118 -9.70 -1.89 -5.37
CA TYR A 118 -8.60 -2.79 -5.62
C TYR A 118 -8.28 -2.87 -7.12
N SER A 119 -7.00 -2.85 -7.46
CA SER A 119 -6.49 -3.25 -8.77
C SER A 119 -5.20 -4.03 -8.61
N GLN A 120 -4.91 -4.90 -9.57
CA GLN A 120 -3.68 -5.69 -9.57
C GLN A 120 -2.95 -5.63 -10.90
N SER A 121 -1.66 -5.95 -10.84
CA SER A 121 -0.85 -6.23 -12.01
C SER A 121 -0.30 -7.65 -11.96
N THR A 122 -0.28 -8.30 -13.13
CA THR A 122 0.24 -9.66 -13.34
C THR A 122 1.47 -9.69 -14.26
N ASP A 123 1.88 -8.53 -14.77
CA ASP A 123 2.98 -8.36 -15.73
C ASP A 123 4.08 -7.44 -15.17
N GLY A 124 4.24 -7.45 -13.84
CA GLY A 124 5.27 -6.69 -13.15
C GLY A 124 5.02 -5.19 -13.13
N GLY A 125 3.78 -4.73 -13.24
CA GLY A 125 3.38 -3.33 -13.08
C GLY A 125 3.29 -2.55 -14.40
N ASP A 126 3.32 -3.24 -15.54
CA ASP A 126 3.21 -2.62 -16.86
C ASP A 126 1.74 -2.35 -17.23
N THR A 127 0.83 -3.26 -16.84
CA THR A 127 -0.63 -3.07 -16.96
C THR A 127 -1.36 -3.43 -15.66
N TRP A 128 -2.57 -2.88 -15.51
CA TRP A 128 -3.40 -2.97 -14.31
C TRP A 128 -4.81 -3.41 -14.68
N THR A 129 -5.42 -4.22 -13.83
CA THR A 129 -6.81 -4.65 -14.00
C THR A 129 -7.78 -3.50 -13.80
N GLU A 130 -9.00 -3.65 -14.29
CA GLU A 130 -10.11 -2.76 -13.90
C GLU A 130 -10.25 -2.75 -12.37
N GLU A 131 -10.47 -1.57 -11.81
CA GLU A 131 -10.64 -1.40 -10.38
C GLU A 131 -12.01 -1.89 -9.88
N VAL A 132 -11.99 -2.67 -8.79
CA VAL A 132 -13.20 -3.23 -8.18
C VAL A 132 -13.35 -2.74 -6.74
N PRO A 133 -14.57 -2.38 -6.28
CA PRO A 133 -14.79 -2.06 -4.88
C PRO A 133 -14.69 -3.33 -4.02
N ILE A 134 -13.97 -3.24 -2.91
CA ILE A 134 -13.75 -4.37 -1.99
C ILE A 134 -14.23 -4.10 -0.56
N GLY A 135 -14.52 -2.84 -0.19
CA GLY A 135 -15.10 -2.52 1.12
C GLY A 135 -16.63 -2.46 1.11
N ASP A 136 -17.23 -2.37 2.31
CA ASP A 136 -18.67 -2.29 2.52
C ASP A 136 -19.31 -1.15 1.71
N VAL A 137 -20.05 -1.52 0.67
CA VAL A 137 -20.73 -0.60 -0.26
C VAL A 137 -21.92 0.13 0.37
N SER A 138 -22.27 -0.13 1.62
CA SER A 138 -23.32 0.56 2.37
C SER A 138 -22.78 1.59 3.38
N ALA A 139 -21.46 1.67 3.52
CA ALA A 139 -20.76 2.52 4.49
C ALA A 139 -19.84 3.56 3.83
N PHE A 140 -19.16 4.35 4.66
CA PHE A 140 -18.06 5.24 4.27
C PHE A 140 -16.75 4.64 4.80
N ASN A 141 -15.83 4.30 3.90
CA ASN A 141 -14.63 3.52 4.23
C ASN A 141 -13.35 4.32 3.96
N LEU A 142 -12.40 4.24 4.89
CA LEU A 142 -11.11 4.94 4.84
C LEU A 142 -9.99 4.11 5.49
N TYR A 143 -8.78 4.63 5.41
CA TYR A 143 -7.59 4.13 6.10
C TYR A 143 -7.32 2.65 5.79
N PRO A 144 -7.27 2.27 4.49
CA PRO A 144 -6.99 0.91 4.11
C PRO A 144 -5.55 0.52 4.46
N GLU A 145 -5.34 -0.76 4.73
CA GLU A 145 -4.03 -1.41 4.81
C GLU A 145 -4.12 -2.78 4.12
N ILE A 146 -3.06 -3.18 3.40
CA ILE A 146 -2.98 -4.45 2.69
C ILE A 146 -1.67 -5.16 3.01
N ILE A 147 -1.75 -6.46 3.28
CA ILE A 147 -0.57 -7.32 3.38
C ILE A 147 -0.82 -8.63 2.62
N THR A 148 0.27 -9.33 2.33
CA THR A 148 0.21 -10.71 1.84
C THR A 148 0.85 -11.66 2.85
N SER A 149 0.28 -12.85 3.01
CA SER A 149 0.90 -13.93 3.80
C SER A 149 2.02 -14.62 3.01
N GLU A 150 2.83 -15.45 3.67
CA GLU A 150 3.86 -16.26 3.01
C GLU A 150 3.28 -17.27 1.99
N LEU A 151 1.97 -17.51 2.02
CA LEU A 151 1.24 -18.37 1.08
C LEU A 151 0.55 -17.57 -0.04
N GLY A 152 0.63 -16.24 -0.01
CA GLY A 152 0.00 -15.36 -1.00
C GLY A 152 -1.47 -15.06 -0.75
N GLU A 153 -1.98 -15.33 0.44
CA GLU A 153 -3.29 -14.84 0.85
C GLU A 153 -3.20 -13.32 1.04
N ILE A 154 -4.20 -12.60 0.53
CA ILE A 154 -4.27 -11.15 0.67
C ILE A 154 -5.14 -10.86 1.89
N HIS A 155 -4.69 -9.97 2.76
CA HIS A 155 -5.47 -9.49 3.89
C HIS A 155 -5.57 -7.97 3.80
N VAL A 156 -6.79 -7.47 3.88
CA VAL A 156 -7.08 -6.04 3.90
C VAL A 156 -7.80 -5.71 5.18
N ILE A 157 -7.41 -4.60 5.80
CA ILE A 157 -8.20 -3.96 6.86
C ILE A 157 -8.53 -2.53 6.47
N TYR A 158 -9.65 -2.02 6.95
CA TYR A 158 -10.06 -0.63 6.72
C TYR A 158 -11.05 -0.19 7.80
N TYR A 159 -11.18 1.13 7.97
CA TYR A 159 -12.16 1.71 8.90
C TYR A 159 -13.45 1.99 8.16
N SER A 160 -14.56 1.64 8.80
CA SER A 160 -15.90 1.89 8.31
C SER A 160 -16.65 2.84 9.23
N TYR A 161 -17.36 3.77 8.62
CA TYR A 161 -18.13 4.81 9.27
C TYR A 161 -19.54 4.84 8.72
N ASN A 162 -20.46 5.30 9.57
CA ASN A 162 -21.83 5.54 9.17
C ASN A 162 -21.90 6.63 8.09
N ARG A 163 -22.55 6.38 6.95
CA ARG A 163 -22.68 7.39 5.87
C ARG A 163 -23.38 8.67 6.28
N ARG A 164 -24.39 8.59 7.16
CA ARG A 164 -25.24 9.73 7.52
C ARG A 164 -24.62 10.59 8.60
N PHE A 165 -24.02 9.96 9.60
CA PHE A 165 -23.54 10.62 10.81
C PHE A 165 -22.01 10.73 10.86
N LEU A 166 -21.30 10.04 9.96
CA LEU A 166 -19.84 10.00 9.86
C LEU A 166 -19.14 9.62 11.18
N ASN A 167 -19.84 8.91 12.05
CA ASN A 167 -19.21 8.29 13.22
C ASN A 167 -18.58 6.96 12.81
N PHE A 168 -17.41 6.70 13.38
CA PHE A 168 -16.76 5.40 13.28
C PHE A 168 -17.71 4.30 13.78
N GLU A 169 -17.70 3.15 13.09
CA GLU A 169 -18.47 1.96 13.46
C GLU A 169 -17.52 0.78 13.73
N TYR A 170 -16.75 0.37 12.71
CA TYR A 170 -15.94 -0.83 12.78
C TYR A 170 -14.58 -0.68 12.09
N ILE A 171 -13.65 -1.53 12.52
CA ILE A 171 -12.52 -1.95 11.69
C ILE A 171 -12.95 -3.26 11.06
N PHE A 172 -12.98 -3.31 9.74
CA PHE A 172 -13.26 -4.53 8.99
C PHE A 172 -11.96 -5.19 8.54
N HIS A 173 -11.99 -6.51 8.48
CA HIS A 173 -11.04 -7.37 7.81
C HIS A 173 -11.74 -8.11 6.67
N ILE A 174 -11.08 -8.17 5.51
CA ILE A 174 -11.44 -9.05 4.40
C ILE A 174 -10.19 -9.76 3.90
N ALA A 175 -10.38 -10.91 3.26
CA ALA A 175 -9.28 -11.67 2.70
C ALA A 175 -9.60 -12.23 1.31
N SER A 176 -8.54 -12.45 0.55
CA SER A 176 -8.58 -13.23 -0.69
C SER A 176 -7.63 -14.42 -0.60
N SER A 177 -8.12 -15.59 -0.98
CA SER A 177 -7.35 -16.84 -1.10
C SER A 177 -7.14 -17.27 -2.57
N ASP A 178 -7.62 -16.46 -3.51
CA ASP A 178 -7.61 -16.74 -4.96
C ASP A 178 -6.84 -15.67 -5.75
N SER A 179 -5.81 -15.11 -5.11
CA SER A 179 -4.92 -14.09 -5.69
C SER A 179 -5.65 -12.82 -6.12
N GLY A 180 -6.66 -12.40 -5.34
CA GLY A 180 -7.37 -11.13 -5.53
C GLY A 180 -8.47 -11.18 -6.59
N GLN A 181 -8.90 -12.37 -7.00
CA GLN A 181 -10.07 -12.51 -7.89
C GLN A 181 -11.37 -12.27 -7.13
N THR A 182 -11.46 -12.74 -5.89
CA THR A 182 -12.58 -12.49 -4.98
C THR A 182 -12.10 -12.18 -3.56
N PHE A 183 -12.93 -11.44 -2.82
CA PHE A 183 -12.71 -11.14 -1.41
C PHE A 183 -13.86 -11.71 -0.57
N SER A 184 -13.56 -12.09 0.67
CA SER A 184 -14.53 -12.55 1.64
C SER A 184 -15.53 -11.45 2.02
N ASP A 185 -16.61 -11.84 2.69
CA ASP A 185 -17.45 -10.90 3.44
C ASP A 185 -16.64 -10.20 4.55
N ASP A 186 -17.15 -9.05 4.99
CA ASP A 186 -16.54 -8.22 6.03
C ASP A 186 -16.57 -8.90 7.41
N GLU A 187 -15.40 -9.00 8.05
CA GLU A 187 -15.22 -9.50 9.41
C GLU A 187 -14.90 -8.31 10.35
N ILE A 188 -15.70 -8.09 11.39
CA ILE A 188 -15.42 -7.06 12.41
C ILE A 188 -14.25 -7.52 13.29
N VAL A 189 -13.18 -6.72 13.38
CA VAL A 189 -11.97 -7.07 14.16
C VAL A 189 -11.75 -6.23 15.41
N ASN A 190 -12.54 -5.19 15.64
CA ASN A 190 -12.55 -4.45 16.90
C ASN A 190 -13.71 -4.91 17.80
N ASN A 191 -13.41 -5.24 19.06
CA ASN A 191 -14.41 -5.60 20.08
C ASN A 191 -14.43 -4.58 21.23
N TYR A 192 -14.47 -3.30 20.89
CA TYR A 192 -14.51 -2.21 21.87
C TYR A 192 -15.47 -1.12 21.40
N THR A 193 -16.34 -0.67 22.31
CA THR A 193 -17.46 0.23 22.00
C THR A 193 -17.29 1.66 22.53
N GLU A 194 -16.22 1.94 23.28
CA GLU A 194 -16.10 3.21 24.03
C GLU A 194 -15.01 4.16 23.51
N ALA A 195 -14.27 3.79 22.46
CA ALA A 195 -13.21 4.62 21.87
C ALA A 195 -13.24 4.57 20.35
N ILE A 196 -13.04 5.73 19.74
CA ILE A 196 -12.89 5.91 18.30
C ILE A 196 -11.39 5.89 18.00
N PRO A 197 -10.90 5.03 17.08
CA PRO A 197 -9.49 5.01 16.75
C PRO A 197 -9.02 6.35 16.18
N CYS A 198 -7.78 6.76 16.48
CA CYS A 198 -7.25 7.99 15.87
C CYS A 198 -7.05 7.77 14.36
N GLU A 199 -7.74 8.59 13.57
CA GLU A 199 -7.55 8.70 12.11
C GLU A 199 -6.10 9.01 11.71
N CYS A 200 -5.35 9.60 12.63
CA CYS A 200 -3.93 9.91 12.46
C CYS A 200 -2.99 8.71 12.59
N CYS A 201 -3.50 7.57 13.07
CA CYS A 201 -2.82 6.28 13.04
C CYS A 201 -3.80 5.20 12.59
N PRO A 202 -3.89 5.00 11.27
CA PRO A 202 -4.55 3.83 10.70
C PRO A 202 -4.12 2.55 11.40
N ALA A 203 -5.04 1.59 11.47
CA ALA A 203 -4.71 0.27 11.99
C ALA A 203 -3.69 -0.43 11.09
N GLU A 204 -2.90 -1.28 11.70
CA GLU A 204 -1.96 -2.17 11.02
C GLU A 204 -2.39 -3.61 11.25
N ILE A 205 -2.09 -4.47 10.28
CA ILE A 205 -2.31 -5.90 10.36
C ILE A 205 -0.98 -6.65 10.20
N LEU A 206 -0.84 -7.74 10.95
CA LEU A 206 0.25 -8.69 10.84
C LEU A 206 -0.31 -10.11 10.83
N ILE A 207 0.20 -10.97 9.95
CA ILE A 207 -0.05 -12.41 9.98
C ILE A 207 1.18 -13.11 10.56
N LEU A 208 0.98 -13.88 11.62
CA LEU A 208 2.02 -14.72 12.20
C LEU A 208 2.18 -16.02 11.40
N ASN A 209 3.33 -16.67 11.54
CA ASN A 209 3.64 -17.92 10.83
C ASN A 209 2.67 -19.08 11.14
N ASP A 210 1.92 -19.01 12.25
CA ASP A 210 0.89 -19.98 12.62
C ASP A 210 -0.50 -19.63 12.06
N GLY A 211 -0.61 -18.57 11.25
CA GLY A 211 -1.84 -18.07 10.66
C GLY A 211 -2.62 -17.11 11.56
N THR A 212 -2.14 -16.81 12.77
CA THR A 212 -2.80 -15.85 13.66
C THR A 212 -2.76 -14.45 13.05
N LYS A 213 -3.92 -13.82 12.94
CA LYS A 213 -4.08 -12.42 12.53
C LYS A 213 -3.96 -11.52 13.76
N MET A 214 -3.11 -10.49 13.70
CA MET A 214 -3.01 -9.45 14.71
C MET A 214 -3.34 -8.10 14.10
N VAL A 215 -4.28 -7.37 14.69
CA VAL A 215 -4.63 -6.01 14.28
C VAL A 215 -4.30 -5.06 15.42
N GLY A 216 -3.43 -4.09 15.15
CA GLY A 216 -3.04 -3.04 16.08
C GLY A 216 -3.69 -1.72 15.71
N PHE A 217 -4.33 -1.06 16.67
CA PHE A 217 -4.95 0.25 16.50
C PHE A 217 -4.95 1.02 17.82
N ARG A 218 -5.18 2.33 17.77
CA ARG A 218 -5.12 3.22 18.94
C ARG A 218 -6.31 4.16 19.00
#